data_AF-A0A8H7TWB8-F1
#
_entry.id   AF-A0A8H7TWB8-F1
#
_cell.length_a   1.000
_cell.length_b   1.000
_cell.length_c   1.000
_cell.angle_alpha   90.00
_cell.angle_beta   90.00
_cell.angle_gamma   90.00
#
_symmetry.space_group_name_H-M   'P 1'
#
loop_
_entity.id
_entity.type
_entity.pdbx_description
1 polymer ?
#
loop_
_entity_poly.entity_id
_entity_poly.type
_entity_poly.pdbx_seq_one_letter_code
_entity_poly.pdbx_strand_id
1 'polypeptide(L)'
;MDPSQVGWTTLQTATSSVPGGQSRSGSVLVPFNTIMGRCYLLQLFGINRGGAVSEQSAHKDILSLQVPSAALSGSGIKDTIRDALPQTESGSLSWAEIEPTPTEPPSTSVEGKAYPSARSFFGVDDCGDGKRVILWGGEDAHGDVEGDGWIIKLE
;
A
#
# COMPACT_ATOMS: atom_id res chain seq x y z
N MET A 1 17.28 12.57 -20.10
CA MET A 1 16.96 11.20 -20.56
C MET A 1 16.15 11.33 -21.82
N ASP A 2 16.48 10.57 -22.85
CA ASP A 2 15.71 10.51 -24.09
C ASP A 2 14.36 9.80 -23.82
N PRO A 3 13.20 10.45 -24.00
CA PRO A 3 11.90 9.85 -23.76
C PRO A 3 11.59 8.65 -24.68
N SER A 4 12.38 8.41 -25.74
CA SER A 4 12.20 7.27 -26.64
C SER A 4 12.72 5.94 -26.09
N GLN A 5 13.31 5.90 -24.88
CA GLN A 5 13.79 4.68 -24.22
C GLN A 5 12.92 4.22 -23.03
N VAL A 6 11.68 4.71 -22.93
CA VAL A 6 10.75 4.22 -21.90
C VAL A 6 10.10 2.93 -22.40
N GLY A 7 10.62 1.79 -21.93
CA GLY A 7 10.02 0.48 -22.14
C GLY A 7 9.05 0.13 -21.01
N TRP A 8 7.89 -0.42 -21.36
CA TRP A 8 7.00 -1.02 -20.38
C TRP A 8 7.44 -2.44 -20.07
N THR A 9 7.52 -2.77 -18.78
CA THR A 9 7.83 -4.13 -18.30
C THR A 9 6.73 -4.60 -17.36
N THR A 10 6.26 -5.82 -17.56
CA THR A 10 5.35 -6.51 -16.64
C THR A 10 6.18 -7.27 -15.62
N LEU A 11 5.96 -6.99 -14.33
CA LEU A 11 6.60 -7.71 -13.24
C LEU A 11 5.70 -8.86 -12.78
N GLN A 12 6.30 -10.02 -12.54
CA GLN A 12 5.63 -11.14 -11.87
C GLN A 12 5.92 -11.06 -10.38
N THR A 13 4.87 -11.05 -9.55
CA THR A 13 5.02 -10.99 -8.10
C THR A 13 5.39 -12.37 -7.55
N ALA A 14 6.20 -12.39 -6.49
CA ALA A 14 6.56 -13.62 -5.81
C ALA A 14 5.32 -14.28 -5.18
N THR A 15 5.34 -15.61 -5.09
CA THR A 15 4.30 -16.40 -4.43
C THR A 15 4.41 -16.16 -2.92
N SER A 16 3.56 -15.30 -2.35
CA SER A 16 3.46 -15.14 -0.90
C SER A 16 2.18 -15.80 -0.36
N SER A 17 2.14 -16.03 0.96
CA SER A 17 0.97 -16.59 1.66
C SER A 17 -0.21 -15.62 1.71
N VAL A 18 0.05 -14.34 1.49
CA VAL A 18 -0.98 -13.32 1.27
C VAL A 18 -1.36 -13.40 -0.21
N PRO A 19 -2.64 -13.66 -0.56
CA PRO A 19 -3.07 -13.65 -1.94
C PRO A 19 -2.65 -12.33 -2.57
N GLY A 20 -1.66 -12.38 -3.48
CA GLY A 20 -1.04 -11.18 -4.04
C GLY A 20 -2.11 -10.19 -4.48
N GLY A 21 -1.91 -8.92 -4.15
CA GLY A 21 -2.91 -7.84 -4.23
C GLY A 21 -3.97 -8.09 -5.29
N GLN A 22 -5.14 -8.58 -4.87
CA GLN A 22 -6.18 -8.98 -5.80
C GLN A 22 -6.59 -7.79 -6.67
N SER A 23 -7.10 -8.05 -7.87
CA SER A 23 -7.60 -6.98 -8.74
C SER A 23 -8.81 -6.32 -8.06
N ARG A 24 -8.66 -5.04 -7.69
CA ARG A 24 -9.68 -4.24 -6.98
C ARG A 24 -10.09 -3.04 -7.82
N SER A 25 -11.37 -2.67 -7.72
CA SER A 25 -11.89 -1.39 -8.21
C SER A 25 -11.91 -0.38 -7.07
N GLY A 26 -11.67 0.90 -7.38
CA GLY A 26 -11.69 1.98 -6.38
C GLY A 26 -10.63 1.86 -5.28
N SER A 27 -9.64 0.97 -5.44
CA SER A 27 -8.43 0.91 -4.62
C SER A 27 -7.39 1.88 -5.16
N VAL A 28 -6.45 2.30 -4.31
CA VAL A 28 -5.31 3.14 -4.71
C VAL A 28 -4.01 2.40 -4.44
N LEU A 29 -3.08 2.50 -5.41
CA LEU A 29 -1.69 2.13 -5.25
C LEU A 29 -0.87 3.40 -5.03
N VAL A 30 -0.28 3.55 -3.85
CA VAL A 30 0.59 4.69 -3.51
C VAL A 30 2.04 4.23 -3.37
N PRO A 31 2.99 4.82 -4.11
CA PRO A 31 4.41 4.55 -3.89
C PRO A 31 4.86 5.19 -2.58
N PHE A 32 5.71 4.48 -1.82
CA PHE A 32 6.44 5.08 -0.72
C PHE A 32 7.87 4.57 -0.67
N ASN A 33 8.76 5.45 -0.21
CA ASN A 33 10.19 5.17 -0.11
C ASN A 33 10.63 5.31 1.34
N THR A 34 11.29 4.27 1.84
CA THR A 34 11.98 4.35 3.13
C THR A 34 13.24 5.22 2.99
N ILE A 35 13.73 5.77 4.10
CA ILE A 35 14.93 6.62 4.14
C ILE A 35 16.17 5.92 3.57
N MET A 36 16.25 4.59 3.65
CA MET A 36 17.39 3.82 3.11
C MET A 36 17.24 3.44 1.63
N GLY A 37 16.20 3.95 0.95
CA GLY A 37 15.99 3.79 -0.48
C GLY A 37 15.25 2.52 -0.88
N ARG A 38 14.61 1.82 0.08
CA ARG A 38 13.72 0.70 -0.25
C ARG A 38 12.36 1.24 -0.70
N CYS A 39 11.94 0.81 -1.88
CA CYS A 39 10.72 1.22 -2.54
C CYS A 39 9.61 0.20 -2.28
N TYR A 40 8.42 0.70 -1.98
CA TYR A 40 7.26 -0.12 -1.76
C TYR A 40 6.05 0.51 -2.45
N LEU A 41 5.08 -0.32 -2.83
CA LEU A 41 3.75 0.10 -3.22
C LEU A 41 2.76 -0.34 -2.15
N LEU A 42 1.94 0.59 -1.65
CA LEU A 42 0.83 0.27 -0.77
C LEU A 42 -0.45 0.17 -1.59
N GLN A 43 -1.17 -0.93 -1.43
CA GLN A 43 -2.52 -1.08 -1.93
C GLN A 43 -3.49 -0.91 -0.77
N LEU A 44 -4.34 0.12 -0.84
CA LEU A 44 -5.33 0.42 0.20
C LEU A 44 -6.72 0.03 -0.28
N PHE A 45 -7.47 -0.68 0.56
CA PHE A 45 -8.91 -0.93 0.46
C PHE A 45 -9.39 -1.28 -0.97
N GLY A 46 -10.59 -0.82 -1.33
CA GLY A 46 -11.25 -1.07 -2.61
C GLY A 46 -12.35 -2.11 -2.53
N ILE A 47 -12.93 -2.42 -3.68
CA ILE A 47 -13.95 -3.47 -3.84
C ILE A 47 -13.52 -4.50 -4.88
N ASN A 48 -14.12 -5.69 -4.84
CA ASN A 48 -13.94 -6.69 -5.89
C ASN A 48 -14.18 -6.08 -7.28
N ARG A 49 -13.27 -6.38 -8.22
CA ARG A 49 -13.40 -5.86 -9.59
C ARG A 49 -14.72 -6.29 -10.23
N GLY A 50 -15.50 -5.31 -10.68
CA GLY A 50 -16.83 -5.54 -11.27
C GLY A 50 -17.92 -5.90 -10.26
N GLY A 51 -17.61 -5.90 -8.97
CA GLY A 51 -18.59 -6.01 -7.90
C GLY A 51 -19.33 -4.69 -7.68
N ALA A 52 -20.58 -4.79 -7.20
CA ALA A 52 -21.28 -3.64 -6.65
C ALA A 52 -20.71 -3.30 -5.27
N VAL A 53 -20.87 -2.05 -4.83
CA VAL A 53 -20.51 -1.61 -3.48
C VAL A 53 -21.36 -2.40 -2.48
N SER A 54 -20.72 -3.22 -1.67
CA SER A 54 -21.34 -3.99 -0.59
C SER A 54 -20.29 -4.40 0.44
N GLU A 55 -20.72 -4.74 1.65
CA GLU A 55 -19.82 -5.24 2.69
C GLU A 55 -19.06 -6.51 2.30
N GLN A 56 -19.65 -7.36 1.46
CA GLN A 56 -19.03 -8.61 0.99
C GLN A 56 -17.99 -8.37 -0.11
N SER A 57 -18.12 -7.26 -0.85
CA SER A 57 -17.17 -6.92 -1.90
C SER A 57 -16.05 -6.00 -1.40
N ALA A 58 -16.24 -5.33 -0.26
CA ALA A 58 -15.31 -4.38 0.32
C ALA A 58 -14.09 -5.03 0.98
N HIS A 59 -12.91 -4.58 0.56
CA HIS A 59 -11.62 -4.95 1.12
C HIS A 59 -11.28 -4.02 2.29
N LYS A 60 -10.87 -4.61 3.41
CA LYS A 60 -10.52 -3.90 4.67
C LYS A 60 -9.02 -3.86 4.93
N ASP A 61 -8.26 -4.61 4.14
CA ASP A 61 -6.84 -4.79 4.29
C ASP A 61 -6.04 -3.67 3.61
N ILE A 62 -4.84 -3.47 4.13
CA ILE A 62 -3.79 -2.67 3.52
C ILE A 62 -2.65 -3.63 3.19
N LEU A 63 -2.23 -3.64 1.93
CA LEU A 63 -1.16 -4.51 1.46
C LEU A 63 0.06 -3.69 1.06
N SER A 64 1.24 -4.24 1.28
CA SER A 64 2.50 -3.71 0.79
C SER A 64 3.15 -4.66 -0.21
N LEU A 65 3.73 -4.11 -1.27
CA LEU A 65 4.56 -4.81 -2.23
C LEU A 65 5.95 -4.19 -2.20
N GLN A 66 6.98 -4.95 -1.88
CA GLN A 66 8.36 -4.49 -2.02
C GLN A 66 8.74 -4.46 -3.50
N VAL A 67 9.03 -3.28 -4.05
CA VAL A 67 9.46 -3.11 -5.44
C VAL A 67 11.00 -3.15 -5.47
N PRO A 68 11.63 -3.69 -6.53
CA PRO A 68 13.07 -3.62 -6.70
C PRO A 68 13.59 -2.20 -6.48
N SER A 69 14.50 -2.06 -5.51
CA SER A 69 15.16 -0.78 -5.23
C SER A 69 16.16 -0.45 -6.33
N ALA A 70 16.48 0.83 -6.52
CA ALA A 70 17.55 1.22 -7.43
C ALA A 70 18.87 0.55 -7.03
N ALA A 71 19.62 -0.02 -7.99
CA ALA A 71 20.83 -0.81 -7.72
C ALA A 71 21.91 -0.07 -6.91
N LEU A 72 21.91 1.27 -6.96
CA LEU A 72 22.86 2.13 -6.24
C LEU A 72 22.33 2.67 -4.90
N SER A 73 21.13 2.29 -4.46
CA SER A 73 20.64 2.65 -3.13
C SER A 73 21.25 1.74 -2.07
N GLY A 74 21.26 2.20 -0.80
CA GLY A 74 21.73 1.39 0.32
C GLY A 74 20.93 0.08 0.47
N SER A 75 19.63 0.09 0.15
CA SER A 75 18.81 -1.13 0.06
C SER A 75 19.18 -2.01 -1.13
N GLY A 76 19.41 -1.44 -2.33
CA GLY A 76 19.79 -2.20 -3.52
C GLY A 76 21.10 -2.99 -3.34
N ILE A 77 22.09 -2.38 -2.68
CA ILE A 77 23.34 -3.05 -2.32
C ILE A 77 23.08 -4.18 -1.31
N LYS A 78 22.28 -3.93 -0.27
CA LYS A 78 21.91 -4.95 0.74
C LYS A 78 21.15 -6.11 0.12
N ASP A 79 20.22 -5.83 -0.78
CA ASP A 79 19.38 -6.82 -1.46
C ASP A 79 20.26 -7.69 -2.38
N THR A 80 21.18 -7.08 -3.15
CA THR A 80 22.15 -7.81 -3.99
C THR A 80 23.03 -8.75 -3.16
N ILE A 81 23.50 -8.30 -1.99
CA ILE A 81 24.32 -9.14 -1.09
C ILE A 81 23.47 -10.28 -0.52
N ARG A 82 22.22 -10.01 -0.14
CA ARG A 82 21.32 -11.00 0.46
C ARG A 82 20.91 -12.07 -0.56
N ASP A 83 20.66 -11.69 -1.81
CA ASP A 83 20.33 -12.64 -2.87
C ASP A 83 21.53 -13.51 -3.30
N ALA A 84 22.77 -13.05 -3.04
CA ALA A 84 23.99 -13.82 -3.28
C ALA A 84 24.29 -14.87 -2.20
N LEU A 85 23.62 -14.81 -1.04
CA LEU A 85 23.80 -15.77 0.05
C LEU A 85 22.85 -16.97 -0.10
N PRO A 86 23.35 -18.21 0.05
CA PRO A 86 22.47 -19.38 0.06
C PRO A 86 21.47 -19.28 1.22
N GLN A 87 20.19 -19.59 0.95
CA GLN A 87 19.08 -19.65 1.93
C GLN A 87 18.51 -18.31 2.42
N THR A 88 18.75 -17.19 1.73
CA THR A 88 18.08 -15.92 2.05
C THR A 88 17.43 -15.29 0.82
N GLU A 89 16.19 -14.82 0.99
CA GLU A 89 15.48 -14.06 -0.04
C GLU A 89 15.34 -12.59 0.41
N SER A 90 15.57 -11.63 -0.50
CA SER A 90 15.40 -10.19 -0.21
C SER A 90 13.95 -9.78 0.11
N GLY A 91 12.96 -10.61 -0.27
CA GLY A 91 11.54 -10.27 -0.22
C GLY A 91 11.09 -9.37 -1.38
N SER A 92 11.94 -9.19 -2.39
CA SER A 92 11.64 -8.43 -3.61
C SER A 92 10.41 -9.01 -4.31
N LEU A 93 9.49 -8.12 -4.70
CA LEU A 93 8.22 -8.46 -5.35
C LEU A 93 7.28 -9.34 -4.53
N SER A 94 7.46 -9.42 -3.22
CA SER A 94 6.56 -10.13 -2.31
C SER A 94 5.49 -9.20 -1.73
N TRP A 95 4.27 -9.71 -1.59
CA TRP A 95 3.17 -9.03 -0.92
C TRP A 95 3.13 -9.38 0.57
N ALA A 96 2.88 -8.38 1.41
CA ALA A 96 2.65 -8.52 2.84
C ALA A 96 1.47 -7.65 3.29
N GLU A 97 0.62 -8.20 4.15
CA GLU A 97 -0.46 -7.45 4.80
C GLU A 97 0.10 -6.55 5.90
N ILE A 98 -0.46 -5.35 6.03
CA ILE A 98 -0.11 -4.37 7.04
C ILE A 98 -1.24 -4.31 8.06
N GLU A 99 -0.90 -4.54 9.33
CA GLU A 99 -1.81 -4.37 10.45
C GLU A 99 -1.74 -2.93 10.99
N PRO A 100 -2.82 -2.13 10.87
CA PRO A 100 -2.83 -0.77 11.39
C PRO A 100 -2.87 -0.77 12.92
N THR A 101 -1.94 -0.03 13.54
CA THR A 101 -1.90 0.14 15.01
C THR A 101 -2.34 1.57 15.39
N PRO A 102 -3.33 1.76 16.28
CA PRO A 102 -3.73 3.08 16.74
C PRO A 102 -2.59 3.79 17.47
N THR A 103 -2.29 5.03 17.08
CA THR A 103 -1.23 5.84 17.71
C THR A 103 -1.68 6.49 19.03
N GLU A 104 -2.98 6.66 19.24
CA GLU A 104 -3.55 7.23 20.47
C GLU A 104 -4.61 6.30 21.09
N PRO A 105 -4.70 6.22 22.43
CA PRO A 105 -5.84 5.58 23.09
C PRO A 105 -7.14 6.36 22.77
N PRO A 106 -8.30 5.69 22.72
CA PRO A 106 -9.57 6.23 22.19
C PRO A 106 -10.20 7.39 23.00
N SER A 107 -9.45 8.06 23.87
CA SER A 107 -9.92 9.15 24.73
C SER A 107 -9.82 10.54 24.11
N THR A 108 -9.22 10.70 22.92
CA THR A 108 -9.05 12.00 22.23
C THR A 108 -9.81 12.12 20.92
N SER A 109 -10.55 11.10 20.47
CA SER A 109 -11.37 11.23 19.27
C SER A 109 -12.61 12.08 19.56
N VAL A 110 -12.65 13.25 18.91
CA VAL A 110 -13.91 13.90 18.51
C VAL A 110 -14.77 12.81 17.89
N GLU A 111 -15.83 12.39 18.59
CA GLU A 111 -16.95 11.55 18.14
C GLU A 111 -16.69 10.85 16.79
N GLY A 112 -15.81 9.83 16.77
CA GLY A 112 -15.20 9.38 15.52
C GLY A 112 -14.47 8.04 15.63
N LYS A 113 -14.53 7.26 14.54
CA LYS A 113 -14.00 5.90 14.37
C LYS A 113 -12.52 5.83 14.81
N ALA A 114 -12.02 4.66 15.22
CA ALA A 114 -10.61 4.48 15.65
C ALA A 114 -9.63 4.21 14.50
N TYR A 115 -10.15 3.76 13.35
CA TYR A 115 -9.39 3.46 12.13
C TYR A 115 -10.29 3.67 10.90
N PRO A 116 -9.71 3.89 9.70
CA PRO A 116 -10.48 3.99 8.47
C PRO A 116 -11.31 2.72 8.24
N SER A 117 -12.62 2.90 8.06
CA SER A 117 -13.52 1.84 7.60
C SER A 117 -13.20 1.41 6.16
N ALA A 118 -13.61 0.20 5.79
CA ALA A 118 -13.57 -0.29 4.41
C ALA A 118 -14.19 0.75 3.48
N ARG A 119 -13.47 1.10 2.41
CA ARG A 119 -13.89 2.15 1.47
C ARG A 119 -13.31 1.96 0.07
N SER A 120 -13.90 2.65 -0.89
CA SER A 120 -13.45 2.66 -2.29
C SER A 120 -13.58 4.07 -2.90
N PHE A 121 -12.94 4.31 -4.04
CA PHE A 121 -13.01 5.59 -4.76
C PHE A 121 -12.59 6.83 -3.95
N PHE A 122 -11.64 6.64 -3.03
CA PHE A 122 -11.06 7.69 -2.20
C PHE A 122 -9.79 8.27 -2.82
N GLY A 123 -9.38 9.46 -2.37
CA GLY A 123 -8.10 10.06 -2.70
C GLY A 123 -7.00 9.59 -1.75
N VAL A 124 -5.80 9.32 -2.26
CA VAL A 124 -4.59 9.09 -1.47
C VAL A 124 -3.41 9.81 -2.09
N ASP A 125 -2.55 10.36 -1.24
CA ASP A 125 -1.23 10.83 -1.66
C ASP A 125 -0.17 10.61 -0.57
N ASP A 126 1.09 10.62 -0.96
CA ASP A 126 2.20 10.62 -0.01
C ASP A 126 2.42 12.02 0.58
N CYS A 127 2.83 12.10 1.85
CA CYS A 127 3.07 13.39 2.50
C CYS A 127 4.46 14.01 2.17
N GLY A 128 5.23 13.43 1.24
CA GLY A 128 6.55 13.90 0.84
C GLY A 128 7.69 13.58 1.83
N ASP A 129 7.40 12.93 2.94
CA ASP A 129 8.39 12.65 4.00
C ASP A 129 8.83 11.18 4.09
N GLY A 130 8.31 10.32 3.21
CA GLY A 130 8.60 8.89 3.15
C GLY A 130 8.09 8.09 4.36
N LYS A 131 7.22 8.67 5.19
CA LYS A 131 6.71 8.05 6.42
C LYS A 131 5.20 8.13 6.57
N ARG A 132 4.54 9.00 5.81
CA ARG A 132 3.11 9.21 5.95
C ARG A 132 2.42 9.23 4.60
N VAL A 133 1.21 8.69 4.58
CA VAL A 133 0.25 8.84 3.49
C VAL A 133 -1.03 9.44 4.05
N ILE A 134 -1.65 10.30 3.26
CA ILE A 134 -2.95 10.89 3.58
C ILE A 134 -4.02 10.22 2.71
N LEU A 135 -5.12 9.84 3.35
CA LEU A 135 -6.31 9.32 2.71
C LEU A 135 -7.47 10.29 2.98
N TRP A 136 -8.30 10.55 1.96
CA TRP A 136 -9.45 11.43 2.09
C TRP A 136 -10.68 10.89 1.35
N GLY A 137 -11.81 10.90 2.05
CA GLY A 137 -13.14 10.59 1.56
C GLY A 137 -13.31 9.15 1.05
N GLY A 138 -14.06 9.03 -0.04
CA GLY A 138 -14.43 7.77 -0.68
C GLY A 138 -15.90 7.40 -0.44
N GLU A 139 -16.23 6.19 -0.86
CA GLU A 139 -17.52 5.53 -0.61
C GLU A 139 -17.29 4.39 0.36
N ASP A 140 -18.14 4.30 1.38
CA ASP A 140 -18.12 3.18 2.32
C ASP A 140 -18.70 1.89 1.69
N ALA A 141 -18.85 0.84 2.48
CA ALA A 141 -19.40 -0.43 2.01
C ALA A 141 -20.91 -0.40 1.67
N HIS A 142 -21.62 0.68 2.00
CA HIS A 142 -23.03 0.91 1.68
C HIS A 142 -23.23 1.84 0.47
N GLY A 143 -22.14 2.44 -0.03
CA GLY A 143 -22.18 3.43 -1.10
C GLY A 143 -22.41 4.85 -0.59
N ASP A 144 -22.33 5.07 0.73
CA ASP A 144 -22.41 6.39 1.31
C ASP A 144 -21.07 7.11 1.16
N VAL A 145 -21.12 8.39 0.79
CA VAL A 145 -19.92 9.21 0.62
C VAL A 145 -19.39 9.61 2.00
N GLU A 146 -18.14 9.24 2.26
CA GLU A 146 -17.41 9.63 3.45
C GLU A 146 -16.70 10.97 3.22
N GLY A 147 -16.82 11.87 4.18
CA GLY A 147 -16.16 13.18 4.19
C GLY A 147 -14.97 13.28 5.16
N ASP A 148 -14.56 12.15 5.74
CA ASP A 148 -13.48 12.04 6.70
C ASP A 148 -12.12 11.82 6.02
N GLY A 149 -11.05 12.00 6.79
CA GLY A 149 -9.68 11.83 6.32
C GLY A 149 -8.79 11.22 7.39
N TRP A 150 -7.77 10.50 6.92
CA TRP A 150 -6.87 9.72 7.75
C TRP A 150 -5.42 9.98 7.35
N ILE A 151 -4.54 10.10 8.34
CA ILE A 151 -3.09 10.09 8.12
C ILE A 151 -2.57 8.76 8.64
N ILE A 152 -2.01 7.96 7.74
CA ILE A 152 -1.41 6.67 8.09
C ILE A 152 0.09 6.88 8.20
N LYS A 153 0.64 6.61 9.37
CA LYS A 153 2.08 6.63 9.62
C LYS A 153 2.65 5.23 9.43
N LEU A 154 3.71 5.13 8.65
CA LEU A 154 4.48 3.92 8.40
C LEU A 154 5.72 3.97 9.31
N GLU A 155 5.95 2.88 10.06
CA GLU A 155 7.08 2.71 10.97
C GLU A 155 7.96 1.52 10.57
#